data_AF-A0A2W7BYN9-F1
#
_entry.id   AF-A0A2W7BYN9-F1
#
_cell.length_a   1.000
_cell.length_b   1.000
_cell.length_c   1.000
_cell.angle_alpha   90.00
_cell.angle_beta   90.00
_cell.angle_gamma   90.00
#
_symmetry.space_group_name_H-M   'P 1'
#
loop_
_entity.id
_entity.type
_entity.pdbx_description
1 polymer ?
#
loop_
_entity_poly.entity_id
_entity_poly.type
_entity_poly.pdbx_seq_one_letter_code
_entity_poly.pdbx_strand_id
1 'polypeptide(L)'
;MNSLCHPSTTELVLYFQSRSIEDKLPPSVRQHRSWWSNATAGHTQSQQWLEAGWRVSNVNISEERVVFSRIDDRQGAYIDFFNHLLPKLKKIPGLLVESAMNPQGRHCFTIKLTSKDAPEETLISFSFARRSRFRVELYIETGDQDTNKRLFDKLYSQKAEIEADLGEPLQWERLDSKRASRIALYHEGISITQSPEELIPLQEWAVEITSHFYRAISKKFQDANRAVMTAS
;
A
#
# COMPACT_ATOMS: atom_id res chain seq x y z
N MET A 1 43.44 5.21 25.67
CA MET A 1 42.32 4.37 25.21
C MET A 1 41.34 5.28 24.48
N ASN A 2 41.54 5.47 23.17
CA ASN A 2 40.66 6.30 22.36
C ASN A 2 39.57 5.41 21.77
N SER A 3 38.36 5.54 22.31
CA SER A 3 37.16 4.98 21.71
C SER A 3 36.80 5.84 20.50
N LEU A 4 37.20 5.38 19.31
CA LEU A 4 36.77 5.98 18.04
C LEU A 4 35.31 5.57 17.82
N CYS A 5 34.39 6.43 18.24
CA CYS A 5 32.99 6.36 17.86
C CYS A 5 32.91 6.65 16.35
N HIS A 6 32.84 5.60 15.53
CA HIS A 6 32.44 5.77 14.13
C HIS A 6 31.02 6.35 14.11
N PRO A 7 30.73 7.39 13.30
CA PRO A 7 29.36 7.85 13.13
C PRO A 7 28.54 6.66 12.62
N SER A 8 27.48 6.32 13.32
CA SER A 8 26.55 5.27 12.91
C SER A 8 25.95 5.64 11.56
N THR A 9 26.53 5.11 10.48
CA THR A 9 26.06 5.32 9.12
C THR A 9 24.58 5.00 9.04
N THR A 10 23.76 6.04 8.85
CA THR A 10 22.29 5.92 8.81
C THR A 10 21.81 5.58 7.41
N GLU A 11 22.64 5.84 6.40
CA GLU A 11 22.39 5.54 4.99
C GLU A 11 23.59 4.83 4.36
N LEU A 12 23.31 3.76 3.62
CA LEU A 12 24.29 3.04 2.82
C LEU A 12 23.90 3.18 1.34
N VAL A 13 24.83 3.67 0.51
CA VAL A 13 24.60 3.82 -0.93
C VAL A 13 25.37 2.72 -1.68
N LEU A 14 24.66 2.02 -2.55
CA LEU A 14 25.20 0.97 -3.41
C LEU A 14 25.08 1.42 -4.87
N TYR A 15 26.19 1.31 -5.60
CA TYR A 15 26.26 1.55 -7.05
C TYR A 15 26.50 0.22 -7.77
N PHE A 16 25.77 -0.05 -8.85
CA PHE A 16 25.88 -1.33 -9.55
C PHE A 16 27.25 -1.54 -10.23
N GLN A 17 27.94 -0.44 -10.54
CA GLN A 17 29.28 -0.44 -11.16
C GLN A 17 30.42 -0.65 -10.15
N SER A 18 30.11 -0.88 -8.87
CA SER A 18 31.15 -1.16 -7.88
C SER A 18 31.77 -2.54 -8.15
N ARG A 19 33.08 -2.56 -8.42
CA ARG A 19 33.87 -3.78 -8.77
C ARG A 19 33.67 -4.97 -7.85
N SER A 20 33.32 -4.76 -6.58
CA SER A 20 33.11 -5.84 -5.60
C SER A 20 31.78 -6.58 -5.74
N ILE A 21 30.84 -6.04 -6.54
CA ILE A 21 29.45 -6.49 -6.65
C ILE A 21 29.09 -6.95 -8.07
N GLU A 22 29.82 -6.47 -9.08
CA GLU A 22 29.55 -6.70 -10.51
C GLU A 22 29.47 -8.19 -10.89
N ASP A 23 30.33 -9.04 -10.31
CA ASP A 23 30.33 -10.48 -10.56
C ASP A 23 29.27 -11.29 -9.78
N LYS A 24 28.51 -10.64 -8.87
CA LYS A 24 27.61 -11.32 -7.92
C LYS A 24 26.13 -11.01 -8.10
N LEU A 25 25.78 -9.96 -8.86
CA LEU A 25 24.38 -9.59 -9.07
C LEU A 25 23.83 -10.20 -10.37
N PRO A 26 22.64 -10.83 -10.33
CA PRO A 26 21.94 -11.22 -11.55
C PRO A 26 21.70 -10.03 -12.48
N PRO A 27 21.76 -10.21 -13.82
CA PRO A 27 21.48 -9.12 -14.77
C PRO A 27 20.11 -8.46 -14.57
N SER A 28 19.12 -9.22 -14.10
CA SER A 28 17.75 -8.76 -13.82
C SER A 28 17.67 -7.68 -12.74
N VAL A 29 18.65 -7.60 -11.85
CA VAL A 29 18.73 -6.60 -10.76
C VAL A 29 18.84 -5.17 -11.29
N ARG A 30 19.44 -5.02 -12.48
CA ARG A 30 19.59 -3.73 -13.15
C ARG A 30 18.36 -3.32 -13.97
N GLN A 31 17.38 -4.22 -14.13
CA GLN A 31 16.21 -4.01 -14.99
C GLN A 31 14.91 -3.88 -14.20
N HIS A 32 14.80 -4.58 -13.07
CA HIS A 32 13.54 -4.68 -12.33
C HIS A 32 13.62 -4.06 -10.94
N ARG A 33 12.95 -2.90 -10.75
CA ARG A 33 12.83 -2.22 -9.45
C ARG A 33 12.21 -3.11 -8.36
N SER A 34 11.36 -4.08 -8.72
CA SER A 34 10.75 -5.03 -7.79
C SER A 34 11.78 -5.93 -7.09
N TRP A 35 12.95 -6.16 -7.68
CA TRP A 35 14.03 -6.93 -7.05
C TRP A 35 14.52 -6.26 -5.75
N TRP A 36 14.54 -4.92 -5.74
CA TRP A 36 14.92 -4.05 -4.62
C TRP A 36 13.74 -3.68 -3.71
N SER A 37 12.64 -4.45 -3.75
CA SER A 37 11.51 -4.23 -2.85
C SER A 37 11.82 -4.71 -1.42
N ASN A 38 11.18 -4.12 -0.40
CA ASN A 38 11.23 -4.67 0.95
C ASN A 38 10.12 -5.72 1.19
N ALA A 39 9.61 -6.34 0.12
CA ALA A 39 8.69 -7.46 0.26
C ALA A 39 9.46 -8.70 0.70
N THR A 40 8.92 -9.52 1.61
CA THR A 40 9.60 -10.76 2.06
C THR A 40 9.08 -12.00 1.34
N ALA A 41 7.80 -12.00 0.94
CA ALA A 41 7.19 -13.12 0.22
C ALA A 41 7.84 -13.31 -1.16
N GLY A 42 8.61 -14.39 -1.33
CA GLY A 42 9.29 -14.71 -2.59
C GLY A 42 10.60 -13.94 -2.84
N HIS A 43 11.14 -13.25 -1.83
CA HIS A 43 12.33 -12.38 -1.96
C HIS A 43 13.33 -12.60 -0.81
N THR A 44 14.13 -13.66 -0.90
CA THR A 44 15.14 -14.00 0.13
C THR A 44 16.17 -12.89 0.34
N GLN A 45 16.56 -12.18 -0.72
CA GLN A 45 17.47 -11.04 -0.61
C GLN A 45 16.92 -9.94 0.30
N SER A 46 15.60 -9.71 0.25
CA SER A 46 14.94 -8.67 1.02
C SER A 46 14.89 -8.99 2.51
N GLN A 47 14.66 -10.26 2.83
CA GLN A 47 14.75 -10.75 4.20
C GLN A 47 16.12 -10.43 4.82
N GLN A 48 17.22 -10.65 4.09
CA GLN A 48 18.57 -10.45 4.64
C GLN A 48 18.86 -9.02 5.08
N TRP A 49 18.49 -8.00 4.28
CA TRP A 49 18.73 -6.61 4.71
C TRP A 49 17.77 -6.17 5.80
N LEU A 50 16.51 -6.63 5.77
CA LEU A 50 15.51 -6.33 6.80
C LEU A 50 15.94 -6.89 8.15
N GLU A 51 16.38 -8.16 8.20
CA GLU A 51 16.93 -8.81 9.39
C GLU A 51 18.19 -8.09 9.91
N ALA A 52 18.99 -7.52 9.01
CA ALA A 52 20.14 -6.69 9.37
C ALA A 52 19.77 -5.26 9.83
N GLY A 53 18.48 -4.92 9.88
CA GLY A 53 17.96 -3.61 10.28
C GLY A 53 18.10 -2.52 9.21
N TRP A 54 18.09 -2.91 7.94
CA TRP A 54 18.19 -2.04 6.77
C TRP A 54 16.99 -2.21 5.85
N ARG A 55 16.54 -1.12 5.24
CA ARG A 55 15.56 -1.17 4.15
C ARG A 55 16.10 -0.46 2.93
N VAL A 56 15.61 -0.83 1.76
CA VAL A 56 15.77 -0.02 0.56
C VAL A 56 14.86 1.21 0.69
N SER A 57 15.47 2.39 0.73
CA SER A 57 14.80 3.69 0.84
C SER A 57 14.62 4.37 -0.51
N ASN A 58 15.58 4.19 -1.44
CA ASN A 58 15.48 4.70 -2.81
C ASN A 58 16.17 3.77 -3.81
N VAL A 59 15.65 3.72 -5.03
CA VAL A 59 16.21 2.97 -6.17
C VAL A 59 16.10 3.84 -7.40
N ASN A 60 17.24 4.18 -7.97
CA ASN A 60 17.35 4.86 -9.25
C ASN A 60 18.06 3.91 -10.22
N ILE A 61 17.28 3.28 -11.10
CA ILE A 61 17.80 2.32 -12.08
C ILE A 61 18.68 3.02 -13.13
N SER A 62 18.29 4.22 -13.60
CA SER A 62 19.07 4.98 -14.59
C SER A 62 20.43 5.44 -14.07
N GLU A 63 20.51 5.75 -12.78
CA GLU A 63 21.79 6.08 -12.12
C GLU A 63 22.48 4.84 -11.53
N GLU A 64 21.93 3.65 -11.73
CA GLU A 64 22.42 2.40 -11.17
C GLU A 64 22.71 2.48 -9.67
N ARG A 65 21.84 3.20 -8.95
CA ARG A 65 22.04 3.62 -7.56
C ARG A 65 20.90 3.13 -6.68
N VAL A 66 21.25 2.49 -5.58
CA VAL A 66 20.32 2.08 -4.53
C VAL A 66 20.76 2.69 -3.21
N VAL A 67 19.80 3.22 -2.46
CA VAL A 67 20.02 3.75 -1.13
C VAL A 67 19.31 2.85 -0.14
N PHE A 68 20.06 2.40 0.86
CA PHE A 68 19.56 1.74 2.04
C PHE A 68 19.57 2.74 3.19
N SER A 69 18.57 2.65 4.06
CA SER A 69 18.56 3.39 5.32
C SER A 69 18.30 2.44 6.48
N ARG A 70 18.76 2.83 7.68
CA ARG A 70 18.35 2.15 8.90
C ARG A 70 16.83 2.18 9.05
N ILE A 71 16.27 1.08 9.53
CA ILE A 71 14.85 0.95 9.84
C ILE A 71 14.64 1.49 11.25
N ASP A 72 13.66 2.37 11.42
CA ASP A 72 13.12 2.68 12.75
C ASP A 72 11.98 1.70 13.10
N ASP A 73 11.68 1.55 14.39
CA ASP A 73 10.70 0.57 14.89
C ASP A 73 9.35 0.66 14.17
N ARG A 74 8.88 1.88 13.84
CA ARG A 74 7.61 2.07 13.13
C ARG A 74 7.68 1.65 11.67
N GLN A 75 8.75 2.01 10.98
CA GLN A 75 8.97 1.60 9.60
C GLN A 75 9.06 0.07 9.49
N GLY A 76 9.75 -0.58 10.42
CA GLY A 76 9.82 -2.04 10.53
C GLY A 76 8.44 -2.64 10.72
N ALA A 77 7.69 -2.15 11.72
CA ALA A 77 6.35 -2.65 12.00
C ALA A 77 5.38 -2.47 10.81
N TYR A 78 5.46 -1.37 10.04
CA TYR A 78 4.69 -1.22 8.81
C TYR A 78 5.08 -2.23 7.72
N ILE A 79 6.38 -2.44 7.51
CA ILE A 79 6.89 -3.42 6.53
C ILE A 79 6.35 -4.81 6.92
N ASP A 80 6.48 -5.19 8.18
CA ASP A 80 6.02 -6.48 8.68
C ASP A 80 4.51 -6.63 8.53
N PHE A 81 3.73 -5.66 8.98
CA PHE A 81 2.27 -5.73 8.89
C PHE A 81 1.79 -5.95 7.44
N PHE A 82 2.28 -5.16 6.48
CA PHE A 82 1.85 -5.30 5.08
C PHE A 82 2.41 -6.53 4.39
N ASN A 83 3.60 -7.01 4.77
CA ASN A 83 4.14 -8.28 4.31
C ASN A 83 3.31 -9.48 4.77
N HIS A 84 2.66 -9.40 5.92
CA HIS A 84 1.73 -10.43 6.40
C HIS A 84 0.31 -10.27 5.81
N LEU A 85 -0.15 -9.04 5.58
CA LEU A 85 -1.47 -8.76 5.01
C LEU A 85 -1.57 -9.15 3.53
N LEU A 86 -0.59 -8.78 2.70
CA LEU A 86 -0.64 -8.97 1.24
C LEU A 86 -0.87 -10.44 0.82
N PRO A 87 -0.17 -11.45 1.38
CA PRO A 87 -0.43 -12.85 1.06
C PRO A 87 -1.84 -13.32 1.43
N LYS A 88 -2.47 -12.74 2.47
CA LYS A 88 -3.86 -13.05 2.84
C LYS A 88 -4.83 -12.45 1.83
N LEU A 89 -4.61 -11.19 1.43
CA LEU A 89 -5.40 -10.52 0.38
C LEU A 89 -5.34 -11.29 -0.95
N LYS A 90 -4.16 -11.78 -1.34
CA LYS A 90 -3.97 -12.60 -2.57
C LYS A 90 -4.73 -13.93 -2.57
N LYS A 91 -5.23 -14.38 -1.42
CA LYS A 91 -6.02 -15.61 -1.28
C LYS A 91 -7.53 -15.36 -1.34
N ILE A 92 -7.99 -14.11 -1.47
CA ILE A 92 -9.42 -13.82 -1.60
C ILE A 92 -9.97 -14.49 -2.87
N PRO A 93 -10.97 -15.38 -2.77
CA PRO A 93 -11.52 -16.07 -3.93
C PRO A 93 -12.11 -15.11 -4.95
N GLY A 94 -11.83 -15.36 -6.23
CA GLY A 94 -12.40 -14.58 -7.35
C GLY A 94 -11.74 -13.23 -7.62
N LEU A 95 -10.77 -12.81 -6.79
CA LEU A 95 -10.01 -11.57 -7.00
C LEU A 95 -8.57 -11.87 -7.43
N LEU A 96 -8.11 -11.11 -8.42
CA LEU A 96 -6.70 -10.97 -8.71
C LEU A 96 -6.18 -9.75 -7.94
N VAL A 97 -5.17 -9.97 -7.10
CA VAL A 97 -4.61 -8.95 -6.22
C VAL A 97 -3.16 -8.66 -6.59
N GLU A 98 -2.91 -7.43 -7.00
CA GLU A 98 -1.57 -6.93 -7.29
C GLU A 98 -1.22 -5.78 -6.37
N SER A 99 0.05 -5.68 -5.98
CA SER A 99 0.51 -4.55 -5.20
C SER A 99 0.72 -3.33 -6.11
N ALA A 100 0.12 -2.19 -5.78
CA ALA A 100 0.36 -0.95 -6.52
C ALA A 100 1.66 -0.26 -6.11
N MET A 101 2.23 -0.65 -4.97
CA MET A 101 3.46 -0.09 -4.43
C MET A 101 4.28 -1.12 -3.64
N ASN A 102 5.59 -0.90 -3.51
CA ASN A 102 6.41 -1.71 -2.62
C ASN A 102 6.24 -1.26 -1.17
N PRO A 103 6.25 -2.16 -0.17
CA PRO A 103 6.33 -1.76 1.23
C PRO A 103 7.64 -1.00 1.46
N GLN A 104 7.54 0.27 1.84
CA GLN A 104 8.70 1.15 2.08
C GLN A 104 8.73 1.67 3.53
N GLY A 105 8.08 0.98 4.45
CA GLY A 105 7.87 1.47 5.83
C GLY A 105 6.89 2.64 5.90
N ARG A 106 5.96 2.72 4.94
CA ARG A 106 4.92 3.75 4.91
C ARG A 106 3.72 3.29 5.74
N HIS A 107 3.03 4.25 6.32
CA HIS A 107 1.77 4.02 7.03
C HIS A 107 0.61 3.63 6.11
N CYS A 108 0.80 3.69 4.79
CA CYS A 108 -0.18 3.36 3.77
C CYS A 108 0.35 2.31 2.78
N PHE A 109 -0.57 1.52 2.24
CA PHE A 109 -0.33 0.49 1.25
C PHE A 109 -1.53 0.38 0.31
N THR A 110 -1.31 0.26 -0.99
CA THR A 110 -2.38 0.19 -1.99
C THR A 110 -2.25 -1.06 -2.84
N ILE A 111 -3.37 -1.72 -3.08
CA ILE A 111 -3.50 -2.85 -3.99
C ILE A 111 -4.37 -2.47 -5.19
N LYS A 112 -4.14 -3.15 -6.30
CA LYS A 112 -5.02 -3.22 -7.45
C LYS A 112 -5.84 -4.50 -7.33
N LEU A 113 -7.14 -4.37 -7.52
CA LEU A 113 -8.08 -5.47 -7.56
C LEU A 113 -8.74 -5.53 -8.94
N THR A 114 -8.78 -6.73 -9.50
CA THR A 114 -9.59 -7.05 -10.68
C THR A 114 -10.32 -8.37 -10.42
N SER A 115 -11.42 -8.59 -11.12
CA SER A 115 -12.13 -9.87 -11.16
C SER A 115 -12.45 -10.25 -12.60
N LYS A 116 -12.83 -11.51 -12.83
CA LYS A 116 -13.25 -11.94 -14.18
C LYS A 116 -14.45 -11.15 -14.70
N ASP A 117 -15.36 -10.76 -13.80
CA ASP A 117 -16.59 -10.05 -14.14
C ASP A 117 -16.40 -8.52 -14.24
N ALA A 118 -15.29 -8.01 -13.72
CA ALA A 118 -14.93 -6.60 -13.72
C ALA A 118 -13.42 -6.44 -13.97
N PRO A 119 -12.98 -6.43 -15.25
CA PRO A 119 -11.56 -6.45 -15.60
C PRO A 119 -10.86 -5.10 -15.35
N GLU A 120 -11.61 -4.01 -15.17
CA GLU A 120 -11.03 -2.70 -14.85
C GLU A 120 -10.49 -2.67 -13.42
N GLU A 121 -9.29 -2.12 -13.23
CA GLU A 121 -8.63 -2.06 -11.93
C GLU A 121 -9.39 -1.15 -10.96
N THR A 122 -9.65 -1.65 -9.75
CA THR A 122 -10.06 -0.82 -8.61
C THR A 122 -8.92 -0.75 -7.60
N LEU A 123 -8.50 0.47 -7.24
CA LEU A 123 -7.46 0.69 -6.25
C LEU A 123 -8.06 0.76 -4.84
N ILE A 124 -7.66 -0.15 -3.97
CA ILE A 124 -8.01 -0.15 -2.55
C ILE A 124 -6.77 0.13 -1.72
N SER A 125 -6.88 1.09 -0.81
CA SER A 125 -5.79 1.50 0.07
C SER A 125 -6.07 1.11 1.52
N PHE A 126 -4.99 0.80 2.22
CA PHE A 126 -4.95 0.46 3.64
C PHE A 126 -4.07 1.48 4.32
N SER A 127 -4.53 2.07 5.42
CA SER A 127 -3.73 3.09 6.10
C SER A 127 -3.91 3.06 7.61
N PHE A 128 -2.79 3.09 8.33
CA PHE A 128 -2.79 3.55 9.72
C PHE A 128 -2.93 5.07 9.72
N ALA A 129 -4.10 5.54 10.14
CA ALA A 129 -4.46 6.92 10.24
C ALA A 129 -4.09 7.51 11.61
N ARG A 130 -4.16 8.84 11.71
CA ARG A 130 -4.04 9.53 13.00
C ARG A 130 -5.19 9.11 13.94
N ARG A 131 -4.95 9.31 15.24
CA ARG A 131 -5.89 9.00 16.34
C ARG A 131 -6.12 7.50 16.55
N SER A 132 -5.09 6.68 16.33
CA SER A 132 -5.14 5.23 16.54
C SER A 132 -6.28 4.57 15.77
N ARG A 133 -6.25 4.72 14.44
CA ARG A 133 -7.25 4.11 13.57
C ARG A 133 -6.58 3.47 12.38
N PHE A 134 -7.13 2.37 11.91
CA PHE A 134 -6.78 1.77 10.63
C PHE A 134 -7.96 1.91 9.68
N ARG A 135 -7.72 2.00 8.37
CA ARG A 135 -8.79 2.14 7.39
C ARG A 135 -8.53 1.35 6.13
N VAL A 136 -9.61 0.80 5.58
CA VAL A 136 -9.70 0.28 4.21
C VAL A 136 -10.49 1.31 3.41
N GLU A 137 -9.93 1.80 2.30
CA GLU A 137 -10.48 2.96 1.59
C GLU A 137 -10.42 2.82 0.06
N LEU A 138 -11.42 3.38 -0.60
CA LEU A 138 -11.29 3.91 -1.96
C LEU A 138 -10.78 5.35 -1.86
N TYR A 139 -9.54 5.57 -2.29
CA TYR A 139 -8.94 6.90 -2.35
C TYR A 139 -9.06 7.45 -3.77
N ILE A 140 -9.81 8.54 -3.94
CA ILE A 140 -10.13 9.12 -5.25
C ILE A 140 -9.18 10.29 -5.50
N GLU A 141 -8.24 10.09 -6.43
CA GLU A 141 -7.27 11.11 -6.84
C GLU A 141 -6.85 10.90 -8.30
N THR A 142 -7.50 11.60 -9.23
CA THR A 142 -7.22 11.59 -10.67
C THR A 142 -6.24 12.69 -11.10
N GLY A 143 -5.76 13.51 -10.16
CA GLY A 143 -4.93 14.69 -10.45
C GLY A 143 -5.74 15.98 -10.67
N ASP A 144 -7.07 15.87 -10.84
CA ASP A 144 -7.99 17.00 -10.98
C ASP A 144 -9.06 17.02 -9.88
N GLN A 145 -9.19 18.16 -9.19
CA GLN A 145 -10.07 18.27 -8.02
C GLN A 145 -11.55 18.13 -8.41
N ASP A 146 -11.98 18.79 -9.47
CA ASP A 146 -13.39 18.80 -9.84
C ASP A 146 -13.84 17.43 -10.33
N THR A 147 -12.99 16.74 -11.10
CA THR A 147 -13.18 15.34 -11.49
C THR A 147 -13.31 14.44 -10.27
N ASN A 148 -12.42 14.58 -9.27
CA ASN A 148 -12.49 13.81 -8.03
C ASN A 148 -13.81 14.04 -7.28
N LYS A 149 -14.30 15.29 -7.24
CA LYS A 149 -15.56 15.62 -6.55
C LYS A 149 -16.77 15.09 -7.31
N ARG A 150 -16.83 15.26 -8.64
CA ARG A 150 -17.90 14.69 -9.47
C ARG A 150 -17.98 13.17 -9.34
N LEU A 151 -16.83 12.49 -9.32
CA LEU A 151 -16.75 11.05 -9.12
C LEU A 151 -17.24 10.65 -7.72
N PHE A 152 -16.81 11.37 -6.68
CA PHE A 152 -17.32 11.16 -5.32
C PHE A 152 -18.84 11.37 -5.23
N ASP A 153 -19.36 12.47 -5.77
CA ASP A 153 -20.78 12.83 -5.70
C ASP A 153 -21.66 11.79 -6.42
N LYS A 154 -21.18 11.23 -7.53
CA LYS A 154 -21.85 10.14 -8.27
C LYS A 154 -21.86 8.80 -7.51
N LEU A 155 -20.86 8.55 -6.66
CA LEU A 155 -20.87 7.38 -5.77
C LEU A 155 -21.76 7.64 -4.56
N TYR A 156 -21.70 8.85 -4.01
CA TYR A 156 -22.51 9.27 -2.86
C TYR A 156 -24.00 9.19 -3.15
N SER A 157 -24.44 9.47 -4.38
CA SER A 157 -25.84 9.27 -4.78
C SER A 157 -26.31 7.81 -4.70
N GLN A 158 -25.39 6.85 -4.63
CA GLN A 158 -25.63 5.42 -4.47
C GLN A 158 -25.30 4.92 -3.06
N LYS A 159 -25.09 5.83 -2.09
CA LYS A 159 -24.64 5.51 -0.72
C LYS A 159 -25.46 4.40 -0.05
N ALA A 160 -26.79 4.53 -0.05
CA ALA A 160 -27.65 3.59 0.65
C ALA A 160 -27.54 2.16 0.10
N GLU A 161 -27.42 2.01 -1.21
CA GLU A 161 -27.23 0.72 -1.86
C GLU A 161 -25.85 0.14 -1.56
N ILE A 162 -24.78 0.97 -1.63
CA ILE A 162 -23.41 0.54 -1.34
C ILE A 162 -23.27 0.09 0.12
N GLU A 163 -23.81 0.83 1.07
CA GLU A 163 -23.77 0.47 2.49
C GLU A 163 -24.61 -0.78 2.79
N ALA A 164 -25.74 -0.96 2.10
CA ALA A 164 -26.55 -2.18 2.21
C ALA A 164 -25.80 -3.42 1.67
N ASP A 165 -25.14 -3.31 0.52
CA ASP A 165 -24.37 -4.41 -0.09
C ASP A 165 -23.10 -4.76 0.70
N LEU A 166 -22.50 -3.75 1.35
CA LEU A 166 -21.37 -3.90 2.25
C LEU A 166 -21.78 -4.54 3.59
N GLY A 167 -22.96 -4.15 4.11
CA GLY A 167 -23.45 -4.53 5.43
C GLY A 167 -22.96 -3.64 6.57
N GLU A 168 -22.24 -2.56 6.27
CA GLU A 168 -21.62 -1.65 7.24
C GLU A 168 -21.77 -0.19 6.80
N PRO A 169 -21.91 0.78 7.73
CA PRO A 169 -21.90 2.19 7.37
C PRO A 169 -20.50 2.65 6.95
N LEU A 170 -20.43 3.45 5.90
CA LEU A 170 -19.19 4.00 5.38
C LEU A 170 -18.98 5.44 5.83
N GLN A 171 -17.71 5.83 5.94
CA GLN A 171 -17.31 7.22 6.08
C GLN A 171 -17.11 7.82 4.68
N TRP A 172 -17.98 8.76 4.34
CA TRP A 172 -18.00 9.47 3.06
C TRP A 172 -17.34 10.83 3.23
N GLU A 173 -16.07 10.92 2.85
CA GLU A 173 -15.24 12.10 3.06
C GLU A 173 -14.97 12.80 1.73
N ARG A 174 -15.81 13.79 1.38
CA ARG A 174 -15.64 14.58 0.16
C ARG A 174 -14.34 15.39 0.17
N LEU A 175 -13.91 15.86 1.34
CA LEU A 175 -12.67 16.64 1.55
C LEU A 175 -12.58 17.89 0.66
N ASP A 176 -13.51 18.83 0.78
CA ASP A 176 -13.61 20.01 -0.10
C ASP A 176 -12.36 20.90 -0.15
N SER A 177 -11.60 20.95 0.94
CA SER A 177 -10.33 21.69 1.04
C SER A 177 -9.13 20.94 0.45
N LYS A 178 -9.34 19.75 -0.10
CA LYS A 178 -8.31 18.88 -0.69
C LYS A 178 -8.71 18.49 -2.11
N ARG A 179 -7.70 18.22 -2.93
CA ARG A 179 -7.90 17.68 -4.28
C ARG A 179 -8.60 16.32 -4.26
N ALA A 180 -8.13 15.41 -3.41
CA ALA A 180 -8.66 14.06 -3.29
C ALA A 180 -10.00 13.99 -2.57
N SER A 181 -10.71 12.87 -2.75
CA SER A 181 -11.89 12.46 -1.96
C SER A 181 -11.67 11.04 -1.44
N ARG A 182 -12.48 10.60 -0.47
CA ARG A 182 -12.35 9.27 0.12
C ARG A 182 -13.67 8.66 0.54
N ILE A 183 -13.78 7.35 0.35
CA ILE A 183 -14.83 6.51 0.93
C ILE A 183 -14.12 5.41 1.73
N ALA A 184 -14.38 5.30 3.03
CA ALA A 184 -13.60 4.44 3.91
C ALA A 184 -14.42 3.74 4.99
N LEU A 185 -13.94 2.56 5.38
CA LEU A 185 -14.31 1.90 6.62
C LEU A 185 -13.15 2.01 7.62
N TYR A 186 -13.44 2.38 8.87
CA TYR A 186 -12.45 2.57 9.92
C TYR A 186 -12.53 1.48 10.97
N HIS A 187 -11.37 0.97 11.37
CA HIS A 187 -11.18 0.22 12.60
C HIS A 187 -10.56 1.17 13.63
N GLU A 188 -11.26 1.39 14.73
CA GLU A 188 -10.89 2.31 15.80
C GLU A 188 -9.95 1.64 16.81
N GLY A 189 -9.28 2.45 17.65
CA GLY A 189 -8.49 1.97 18.79
C GLY A 189 -7.21 1.21 18.45
N ILE A 190 -6.72 1.31 17.20
CA ILE A 190 -5.59 0.51 16.71
C ILE A 190 -4.41 1.37 16.19
N SER A 191 -3.19 1.01 16.57
CA SER A 191 -1.92 1.62 16.14
C SER A 191 -0.94 0.53 15.72
N ILE A 192 -0.06 0.84 14.77
CA ILE A 192 1.00 -0.10 14.33
C ILE A 192 1.95 -0.54 15.46
N THR A 193 2.00 0.22 16.55
CA THR A 193 2.86 -0.05 17.71
C THR A 193 2.26 -1.06 18.69
N GLN A 194 1.08 -1.59 18.40
CA GLN A 194 0.45 -2.64 19.21
C GLN A 194 1.07 -4.01 18.95
N SER A 195 0.70 -4.95 19.81
CA SER A 195 1.23 -6.31 19.78
C SER A 195 0.76 -7.09 18.54
N PRO A 196 1.49 -8.16 18.15
CA PRO A 196 1.02 -9.07 17.10
C PRO A 196 -0.37 -9.67 17.37
N GLU A 197 -0.71 -9.93 18.64
CA GLU A 197 -2.02 -10.47 19.04
C GLU A 197 -3.18 -9.54 18.68
N GLU A 198 -2.94 -8.22 18.66
CA GLU A 198 -3.93 -7.21 18.26
C GLU A 198 -3.91 -6.95 16.74
N LEU A 199 -2.72 -7.02 16.12
CA LEU A 199 -2.55 -6.74 14.69
C LEU A 199 -2.97 -7.92 13.79
N ILE A 200 -2.93 -9.16 14.27
CA ILE A 200 -3.38 -10.34 13.50
C ILE A 200 -4.90 -10.27 13.23
N PRO A 201 -5.77 -10.07 14.23
CA PRO A 201 -7.21 -9.85 13.99
C PRO A 201 -7.49 -8.68 13.05
N LEU A 202 -6.72 -7.60 13.14
CA LEU A 202 -6.85 -6.46 12.22
C LEU A 202 -6.59 -6.87 10.77
N GLN A 203 -5.63 -7.77 10.51
CA GLN A 203 -5.37 -8.28 9.17
C GLN A 203 -6.53 -9.12 8.64
N GLU A 204 -7.11 -9.98 9.48
CA GLU A 204 -8.29 -10.79 9.08
C GLU A 204 -9.49 -9.89 8.78
N TRP A 205 -9.76 -8.91 9.65
CA TRP A 205 -10.77 -7.89 9.41
C TRP A 205 -10.51 -7.14 8.09
N ALA A 206 -9.27 -6.73 7.82
CA ALA A 206 -8.95 -6.03 6.58
C ALA A 206 -9.20 -6.90 5.33
N VAL A 207 -8.95 -8.21 5.40
CA VAL A 207 -9.21 -9.16 4.30
C VAL A 207 -10.70 -9.30 4.05
N GLU A 208 -11.49 -9.52 5.10
CA GLU A 208 -12.95 -9.61 5.01
C GLU A 208 -13.55 -8.33 4.40
N ILE A 209 -13.19 -7.17 4.98
CA ILE A 209 -13.68 -5.88 4.49
C ILE A 209 -13.26 -5.64 3.05
N THR A 210 -12.03 -6.01 2.64
CA THR A 210 -11.61 -5.86 1.24
C THR A 210 -12.52 -6.62 0.28
N SER A 211 -12.91 -7.85 0.63
CA SER A 211 -13.81 -8.66 -0.19
C SER A 211 -15.19 -8.02 -0.33
N HIS A 212 -15.82 -7.64 0.80
CA HIS A 212 -17.15 -7.04 0.81
C HIS A 212 -17.15 -5.65 0.16
N PHE A 213 -16.13 -4.84 0.45
CA PHE A 213 -15.97 -3.49 -0.09
C PHE A 213 -15.78 -3.51 -1.60
N TYR A 214 -14.92 -4.39 -2.14
CA TYR A 214 -14.76 -4.52 -3.58
C TYR A 214 -16.06 -4.94 -4.26
N ARG A 215 -16.79 -5.92 -3.70
CA ARG A 215 -18.08 -6.38 -4.24
C ARG A 215 -19.10 -5.24 -4.29
N ALA A 216 -19.21 -4.44 -3.22
CA ALA A 216 -20.19 -3.37 -3.12
C ALA A 216 -19.86 -2.16 -4.02
N ILE A 217 -18.57 -1.82 -4.19
CA ILE A 217 -18.17 -0.54 -4.80
C ILE A 217 -17.62 -0.65 -6.24
N SER A 218 -16.96 -1.75 -6.62
CA SER A 218 -16.10 -1.80 -7.83
C SER A 218 -16.84 -1.42 -9.11
N LYS A 219 -17.95 -2.09 -9.42
CA LYS A 219 -18.76 -1.80 -10.62
C LYS A 219 -19.29 -0.37 -10.63
N LYS A 220 -19.82 0.11 -9.50
CA LYS A 220 -20.35 1.47 -9.36
C LYS A 220 -19.26 2.51 -9.54
N PHE A 221 -18.07 2.26 -9.00
CA PHE A 221 -16.88 3.07 -9.19
C PHE A 221 -16.46 3.13 -10.66
N GLN A 222 -16.36 2.00 -11.34
CA GLN A 222 -15.99 1.92 -12.76
C GLN A 222 -17.00 2.66 -13.64
N ASP A 223 -18.30 2.43 -13.45
CA ASP A 223 -19.37 3.12 -14.19
C ASP A 223 -19.41 4.63 -13.89
N ALA A 224 -19.09 5.03 -12.66
CA ALA A 224 -18.98 6.42 -12.29
C ALA A 224 -17.76 7.07 -12.96
N ASN A 225 -16.61 6.41 -12.89
CA ASN A 225 -15.35 6.87 -13.46
C ASN A 225 -15.46 7.03 -14.98
N ARG A 226 -15.99 6.03 -15.69
CA ARG A 226 -16.20 6.10 -17.14
C ARG A 226 -17.05 7.31 -17.54
N ALA A 227 -18.17 7.52 -16.85
CA ALA A 227 -19.06 8.63 -17.19
C ALA A 227 -18.44 10.02 -16.93
N VAL A 228 -17.70 10.19 -15.83
CA VAL A 228 -17.05 11.47 -15.52
C VAL A 228 -15.93 11.75 -16.50
N MET A 229 -15.16 10.73 -16.88
CA MET A 229 -14.05 10.86 -17.83
C MET A 229 -14.52 11.10 -19.27
N THR A 230 -15.71 10.64 -19.66
CA THR A 230 -16.31 10.95 -20.98
C THR A 230 -16.97 12.32 -21.05
N ALA A 231 -17.28 12.93 -19.91
CA ALA A 231 -17.99 14.21 -19.81
C ALA A 231 -17.06 15.42 -19.60
N SER A 232 -15.74 15.20 -19.54
CA SER A 232 -14.70 16.20 -19.33
C SER A 232 -13.88 16.39 -20.60
#